data_AF-A0A091NL07-F1
#
_entry.id   AF-A0A091NL07-F1
#
_cell.length_a   1.000
_cell.length_b   1.000
_cell.length_c   1.000
_cell.angle_alpha   90.00
_cell.angle_beta   90.00
_cell.angle_gamma   90.00
#
_symmetry.space_group_name_H-M   'P 1'
#
loop_
_entity.id
_entity.type
_entity.pdbx_description
1 polymer ?
#
loop_
_entity_poly.entity_id
_entity_poly.type
_entity_poly.pdbx_seq_one_letter_code
_entity_poly.pdbx_strand_id
1 'polypeptide(L)'
;SYLVAEDLWLVMEYVDGGTLQDVVREIRMAEGEMAAVSQECLQALDYLHFNLVIHRDVKSSNILLGMDESVKLGDFGFCVQLSPVLDQRSSMVGTAHWMAPEVVSSCAYGLKVDIWSLDIVAVEMVDGEPP
;
A
#
# COMPACT_ATOMS: atom_id res chain seq x y z
N SER A 1 10.44 -4.86 -17.99
CA SER A 1 11.38 -5.62 -17.15
C SER A 1 12.47 -6.21 -18.03
N TYR A 2 13.63 -6.51 -17.47
CA TYR A 2 14.75 -7.15 -18.14
C TYR A 2 15.20 -8.36 -17.31
N LEU A 3 15.58 -9.45 -17.98
CA LEU A 3 16.28 -10.56 -17.33
C LEU A 3 17.77 -10.38 -17.62
N VAL A 4 18.56 -10.10 -16.59
CA VAL A 4 20.01 -9.89 -16.69
C VAL A 4 20.69 -11.00 -15.90
N ALA A 5 21.28 -11.96 -16.63
CA ALA A 5 21.70 -13.24 -16.06
C ALA A 5 20.52 -13.97 -15.37
N GLU A 6 20.56 -14.13 -14.06
CA GLU A 6 19.53 -14.80 -13.25
C GLU A 6 18.63 -13.79 -12.49
N ASP A 7 18.89 -12.49 -12.63
CA ASP A 7 18.17 -11.44 -11.90
C ASP A 7 17.09 -10.76 -12.75
N LEU A 8 15.92 -10.53 -12.15
CA LEU A 8 14.85 -9.72 -12.73
C LEU A 8 15.08 -8.25 -12.40
N TRP A 9 15.27 -7.43 -13.44
CA TRP A 9 15.45 -5.98 -13.31
C TRP A 9 14.17 -5.24 -13.73
N LEU A 10 13.72 -4.36 -12.85
CA LEU A 10 12.57 -3.48 -13.07
C LEU A 10 13.07 -2.03 -13.15
N VAL A 11 12.87 -1.39 -14.30
CA VAL A 11 13.11 0.05 -14.46
C VAL A 11 11.79 0.75 -14.19
N MET A 12 11.78 1.62 -13.18
CA MET A 12 10.59 2.32 -12.69
C MET A 12 10.88 3.82 -12.58
N GLU A 13 9.82 4.61 -12.41
CA GLU A 13 9.94 6.01 -12.05
C GLU A 13 10.69 6.18 -10.71
N TYR A 14 11.53 7.21 -10.62
CA TYR A 14 12.19 7.59 -9.37
C TYR A 14 11.39 8.71 -8.71
N VAL A 15 11.07 8.53 -7.43
CA VAL A 15 10.38 9.51 -6.58
C VAL A 15 11.38 10.00 -5.54
N ASP A 16 11.57 11.31 -5.45
CA ASP A 16 12.76 11.95 -4.85
C ASP A 16 12.63 12.36 -3.38
N GLY A 17 11.45 12.22 -2.76
CA GLY A 17 11.19 12.62 -1.36
C GLY A 17 11.19 11.47 -0.35
N GLY A 18 11.52 10.23 -0.76
CA GLY A 18 11.59 9.07 0.14
C GLY A 18 10.22 8.45 0.43
N THR A 19 10.11 7.73 1.55
CA THR A 19 8.87 7.03 1.94
C THR A 19 8.11 7.80 3.02
N LEU A 20 6.80 7.56 3.12
CA LEU A 20 5.99 8.05 4.24
C LEU A 20 6.53 7.54 5.59
N GLN A 21 7.10 6.33 5.62
CA GLN A 21 7.71 5.77 6.83
C GLN A 21 8.87 6.63 7.37
N ASP A 22 9.66 7.22 6.48
CA ASP A 22 10.77 8.09 6.86
C ASP A 22 10.25 9.38 7.51
N VAL A 23 9.08 9.85 7.11
CA VAL A 23 8.45 11.08 7.64
C VAL A 23 7.78 10.83 8.99
N VAL A 24 6.91 9.82 9.10
CA VAL A 24 6.09 9.56 10.30
C VAL A 24 6.93 9.22 11.54
N ARG A 25 8.15 8.70 11.36
CA ARG A 25 9.08 8.39 12.45
C ARG A 25 9.79 9.62 13.03
N GLU A 26 9.96 10.66 12.23
CA GLU A 26 10.79 11.82 12.57
C GLU A 26 9.94 13.06 12.88
N ILE A 27 8.77 13.19 12.24
CA ILE A 27 7.96 14.41 12.23
C ILE A 27 6.49 14.08 12.47
N ARG A 28 5.84 14.86 13.34
CA ARG A 28 4.38 14.85 13.47
C ARG A 28 3.74 15.55 12.29
N MET A 29 2.92 14.82 11.56
CA MET A 29 2.18 15.35 10.41
C MET A 29 1.00 16.21 10.85
N ALA A 30 0.72 17.27 10.11
CA ALA A 30 -0.51 18.03 10.25
C ALA A 30 -1.69 17.26 9.65
N GLU A 31 -2.91 17.49 10.15
CA GLU A 31 -4.13 16.84 9.64
C GLU A 31 -4.33 17.06 8.14
N GLY A 32 -3.96 18.24 7.62
CA GLY A 32 -4.03 18.52 6.19
C GLY A 32 -3.08 17.65 5.35
N GLU A 33 -1.88 17.36 5.87
CA GLU A 33 -0.90 16.50 5.19
C GLU A 33 -1.36 15.04 5.23
N MET A 34 -1.85 14.58 6.38
CA MET A 34 -2.42 13.23 6.52
C MET A 34 -3.63 13.04 5.60
N ALA A 35 -4.49 14.05 5.49
CA ALA A 35 -5.63 14.02 4.58
C ALA A 35 -5.19 13.97 3.11
N ALA A 36 -4.17 14.74 2.71
CA ALA A 36 -3.63 14.74 1.36
C ALA A 36 -3.06 13.36 0.99
N VAL A 37 -2.22 12.77 1.86
CA VAL A 37 -1.68 11.42 1.66
C VAL A 37 -2.78 10.38 1.56
N SER A 38 -3.79 10.44 2.45
CA SER A 38 -4.93 9.52 2.43
C SER A 38 -5.74 9.65 1.15
N GLN A 39 -5.97 10.87 0.68
CA GLN A 39 -6.71 11.14 -0.54
C GLN A 39 -6.03 10.51 -1.76
N GLU A 40 -4.72 10.70 -1.92
CA GLU A 40 -3.97 10.15 -3.05
C GLU A 40 -3.89 8.61 -2.99
N CYS A 41 -3.73 8.03 -1.79
CA CYS A 41 -3.78 6.58 -1.61
C CYS A 41 -5.16 6.02 -1.98
N LEU A 42 -6.25 6.69 -1.59
CA LEU A 42 -7.61 6.29 -1.95
C LEU A 42 -7.87 6.38 -3.45
N GLN A 43 -7.33 7.39 -4.14
CA GLN A 43 -7.42 7.49 -5.61
C GLN A 43 -6.69 6.32 -6.28
N ALA A 44 -5.49 5.97 -5.81
CA ALA A 44 -4.75 4.83 -6.32
C ALA A 44 -5.50 3.50 -6.07
N LEU A 45 -6.03 3.30 -4.86
CA LEU A 45 -6.80 2.11 -4.50
C LEU A 45 -8.11 2.01 -5.27
N ASP A 46 -8.84 3.11 -5.47
CA ASP A 46 -10.06 3.13 -6.29
C ASP A 46 -9.76 2.67 -7.71
N TYR A 47 -8.67 3.15 -8.31
CA TYR A 47 -8.21 2.69 -9.61
C TYR A 47 -7.90 1.19 -9.64
N LEU A 48 -7.16 0.67 -8.65
CA LEU A 48 -6.83 -0.76 -8.58
C LEU A 48 -8.07 -1.62 -8.37
N HIS A 49 -8.94 -1.22 -7.45
CA HIS A 49 -10.14 -1.94 -7.07
C HIS A 49 -11.18 -1.95 -8.20
N PHE A 50 -11.31 -0.86 -8.95
CA PHE A 50 -12.10 -0.80 -10.18
C PHE A 50 -11.62 -1.84 -11.20
N ASN A 51 -10.31 -2.04 -11.30
CA ASN A 51 -9.69 -3.05 -12.16
C ASN A 51 -9.61 -4.44 -11.51
N LEU A 52 -10.27 -4.69 -10.37
CA LEU A 52 -10.27 -5.97 -9.64
C LEU A 52 -8.85 -6.41 -9.19
N VAL A 53 -7.97 -5.48 -8.88
CA VAL A 53 -6.63 -5.74 -8.32
C VAL A 53 -6.64 -5.48 -6.82
N ILE A 54 -6.15 -6.42 -6.03
CA ILE A 54 -5.84 -6.22 -4.60
C ILE A 54 -4.34 -5.93 -4.48
N HIS A 55 -3.96 -4.87 -3.77
CA HIS A 55 -2.56 -4.51 -3.52
C HIS A 55 -1.86 -5.49 -2.55
N ARG A 56 -2.51 -5.76 -1.42
CA ARG A 56 -2.11 -6.69 -0.33
C ARG A 56 -0.87 -6.30 0.47
N ASP A 57 -0.24 -5.17 0.18
CA ASP A 57 0.90 -4.66 0.96
C ASP A 57 0.89 -3.13 1.09
N VAL A 58 -0.28 -2.56 1.38
CA VAL A 58 -0.38 -1.12 1.68
C VAL A 58 0.23 -0.87 3.06
N LYS A 59 1.28 -0.05 3.11
CA LYS A 59 2.02 0.34 4.33
C LYS A 59 2.82 1.61 4.06
N SER A 60 3.24 2.32 5.10
CA SER A 60 3.97 3.59 4.97
C SER A 60 5.26 3.49 4.16
N SER A 61 6.00 2.38 4.25
CA SER A 61 7.23 2.18 3.47
C SER A 61 7.01 1.93 1.98
N ASN A 62 5.76 1.65 1.58
CA ASN A 62 5.35 1.50 0.19
C ASN A 62 4.62 2.75 -0.35
N ILE A 63 4.50 3.81 0.45
CA ILE A 63 3.96 5.10 0.01
C ILE A 63 5.14 6.04 -0.18
N LEU A 64 5.34 6.48 -1.42
CA LEU A 64 6.44 7.34 -1.84
C LEU A 64 5.96 8.79 -1.91
N LEU A 65 6.81 9.71 -1.47
CA LEU A 65 6.56 11.15 -1.47
C LEU A 65 7.52 11.82 -2.44
N GLY A 66 7.01 12.69 -3.31
CA GLY A 66 7.81 13.51 -4.21
C GLY A 66 8.04 14.91 -3.65
N MET A 67 9.16 15.54 -4.02
CA MET A 67 9.41 16.97 -3.72
C MET A 67 8.45 17.91 -4.47
N ASP A 68 7.75 17.39 -5.48
CA ASP A 68 6.69 18.05 -6.24
C ASP A 68 5.29 17.91 -5.60
N GLU A 69 5.25 17.54 -4.32
CA GLU A 69 4.02 17.28 -3.55
C GLU A 69 3.23 16.04 -4.04
N SER A 70 3.81 15.20 -4.90
CA SER A 70 3.18 13.96 -5.32
C SER A 70 3.23 12.88 -4.23
N VAL A 71 2.15 12.09 -4.15
CA VAL A 71 2.07 10.90 -3.29
C VAL A 71 1.76 9.70 -4.18
N LYS A 72 2.57 8.64 -4.08
CA LYS A 72 2.46 7.47 -4.97
C LYS A 72 2.49 6.18 -4.19
N LEU A 73 1.51 5.31 -4.41
CA LEU A 73 1.54 3.95 -3.92
C LEU A 73 2.49 3.09 -4.78
N GLY A 74 3.44 2.44 -4.14
CA GLY A 74 4.47 1.60 -4.75
C GLY A 74 4.45 0.16 -4.24
N ASP A 75 5.40 -0.62 -4.75
CA ASP A 75 5.60 -2.05 -4.46
C ASP A 75 4.38 -2.96 -4.70
N PHE A 76 4.22 -3.33 -5.97
CA PHE A 76 3.15 -4.22 -6.43
C PHE A 76 3.54 -5.70 -6.35
N GLY A 77 4.60 -6.07 -5.62
CA GLY A 77 5.14 -7.43 -5.56
C GLY A 77 4.16 -8.48 -5.03
N PHE A 78 3.22 -8.07 -4.18
CA PHE A 78 2.16 -8.93 -3.65
C PHE A 78 0.80 -8.70 -4.31
N CYS A 79 0.69 -7.90 -5.36
CA CYS A 79 -0.59 -7.66 -6.01
C CYS A 79 -1.22 -8.94 -6.57
N VAL A 80 -2.55 -8.96 -6.65
CA VAL A 80 -3.28 -10.05 -7.28
C VAL A 80 -4.50 -9.55 -8.04
N GLN A 81 -4.64 -10.05 -9.26
CA GLN A 81 -5.83 -9.87 -10.07
C GLN A 81 -6.90 -10.86 -9.63
N LEU A 82 -8.06 -10.36 -9.24
CA LEU A 82 -9.29 -11.13 -9.09
C LEU A 82 -9.95 -11.32 -10.45
N SER A 83 -10.84 -12.30 -10.53
CA SER A 83 -11.70 -12.50 -11.69
C SER A 83 -13.16 -12.46 -11.25
N PRO A 84 -14.11 -12.17 -12.15
CA PRO A 84 -15.54 -12.20 -11.81
C PRO A 84 -16.04 -13.57 -11.30
N VAL A 85 -15.28 -14.65 -11.55
CA VAL A 85 -15.60 -16.03 -11.12
C VAL A 85 -14.91 -16.38 -9.80
N LEU A 86 -13.78 -15.73 -9.50
CA LEU A 86 -12.98 -15.91 -8.29
C LEU A 86 -12.68 -14.52 -7.74
N ASP A 87 -13.63 -14.00 -6.99
CA ASP A 87 -13.62 -12.66 -6.39
C ASP A 87 -12.93 -12.61 -5.03
N GLN A 88 -12.41 -13.76 -4.55
CA GLN A 88 -11.73 -13.87 -3.27
C GLN A 88 -10.43 -14.68 -3.34
N ARG A 89 -9.55 -14.41 -2.37
CA ARG A 89 -8.27 -15.10 -2.15
C ARG A 89 -8.18 -15.61 -0.72
N SER A 90 -7.29 -16.57 -0.47
CA SER A 90 -7.05 -17.16 0.85
C SER A 90 -5.57 -17.23 1.25
N SER A 91 -4.66 -16.73 0.40
CA SER A 91 -3.23 -16.75 0.69
C SER A 91 -2.87 -15.71 1.75
N MET A 92 -2.15 -16.12 2.78
CA MET A 92 -1.63 -15.24 3.84
C MET A 92 -0.36 -14.54 3.34
N VAL A 93 -0.51 -13.32 2.81
CA VAL A 93 0.58 -12.46 2.35
C VAL A 93 0.35 -11.03 2.83
N GLY A 94 1.43 -10.25 2.93
CA GLY A 94 1.42 -8.88 3.44
C GLY A 94 2.33 -8.73 4.67
N THR A 95 2.34 -7.53 5.23
CA THR A 95 3.16 -7.19 6.40
C THR A 95 2.30 -7.20 7.67
N ALA A 96 2.70 -8.00 8.68
CA ALA A 96 1.86 -8.41 9.81
C ALA A 96 0.99 -7.31 10.47
N HIS A 97 1.56 -6.14 10.81
CA HIS A 97 0.83 -5.07 11.48
C HIS A 97 -0.27 -4.41 10.62
N TRP A 98 -0.14 -4.48 9.28
CA TRP A 98 -1.09 -3.90 8.33
C TRP A 98 -2.11 -4.91 7.80
N MET A 99 -2.02 -6.18 8.19
CA MET A 99 -2.89 -7.23 7.66
C MET A 99 -4.29 -7.17 8.26
N ALA A 100 -5.30 -7.25 7.40
CA ALA A 100 -6.69 -7.35 7.82
C ALA A 100 -6.96 -8.66 8.59
N PRO A 101 -7.88 -8.64 9.58
CA PRO A 101 -8.12 -9.79 10.46
C PRO A 101 -8.57 -11.04 9.70
N GLU A 102 -9.31 -10.89 8.60
CA GLU A 102 -9.71 -11.99 7.73
C GLU A 102 -8.51 -12.65 7.02
N VAL A 103 -7.45 -11.89 6.70
CA VAL A 103 -6.23 -12.44 6.08
C VAL A 103 -5.45 -13.26 7.11
N VAL A 104 -5.29 -12.72 8.32
CA VAL A 104 -4.63 -13.42 9.45
C VAL A 104 -5.38 -14.69 9.84
N SER A 105 -6.71 -14.63 9.80
CA SER A 105 -7.59 -15.78 10.08
C SER A 105 -7.66 -16.80 8.94
N SER A 106 -6.91 -16.59 7.85
CA SER A 106 -6.94 -17.43 6.63
C SER A 106 -8.35 -17.58 6.03
N CYS A 107 -9.20 -16.58 6.24
CA CYS A 107 -10.51 -16.49 5.63
C CYS A 107 -10.37 -16.03 4.18
N ALA A 108 -11.42 -16.26 3.39
CA ALA A 108 -11.49 -15.73 2.05
C ALA A 108 -11.67 -14.19 2.12
N TYR A 109 -10.87 -13.47 1.34
CA TYR A 109 -10.81 -12.01 1.37
C TYR A 109 -10.81 -11.41 -0.03
N GLY A 110 -11.26 -10.15 -0.14
CA GLY A 110 -11.33 -9.39 -1.39
C GLY A 110 -10.63 -8.03 -1.28
N LEU A 111 -11.06 -7.07 -2.09
CA LEU A 111 -10.46 -5.73 -2.19
C LEU A 111 -10.41 -4.94 -0.87
N LYS A 112 -11.31 -5.24 0.08
CA LYS A 112 -11.43 -4.52 1.35
C LYS A 112 -10.22 -4.66 2.28
N VAL A 113 -9.35 -5.65 2.07
CA VAL A 113 -8.14 -5.79 2.88
C VAL A 113 -7.19 -4.60 2.71
N ASP A 114 -7.15 -3.98 1.53
CA ASP A 114 -6.32 -2.80 1.30
C ASP A 114 -6.85 -1.57 2.05
N ILE A 115 -8.18 -1.49 2.26
CA ILE A 115 -8.80 -0.40 3.03
C ILE A 115 -8.42 -0.53 4.50
N TRP A 116 -8.46 -1.75 5.05
CA TRP A 116 -7.96 -2.00 6.41
C TRP A 116 -6.48 -1.60 6.54
N SER A 117 -5.65 -2.01 5.59
CA SER A 117 -4.23 -1.67 5.61
C SER A 117 -4.00 -0.15 5.54
N LEU A 118 -4.81 0.60 4.77
CA LEU A 118 -4.77 2.06 4.76
C LEU A 118 -5.21 2.67 6.10
N ASP A 119 -6.19 2.09 6.79
CA ASP A 119 -6.57 2.54 8.14
C ASP A 119 -5.39 2.40 9.12
N ILE A 120 -4.61 1.32 9.01
CA ILE A 120 -3.37 1.17 9.81
C ILE A 120 -2.32 2.23 9.44
N VAL A 121 -2.19 2.59 8.17
CA VAL A 121 -1.33 3.72 7.76
C VAL A 121 -1.84 5.04 8.37
N ALA A 122 -3.14 5.26 8.45
CA ALA A 122 -3.69 6.45 9.10
C ALA A 122 -3.36 6.51 10.59
N VAL A 123 -3.40 5.37 11.29
CA VAL A 123 -2.93 5.27 12.68
C VAL A 123 -1.43 5.59 12.76
N GLU A 124 -0.62 5.03 11.87
CA GLU A 124 0.82 5.27 11.82
C GLU A 124 1.17 6.75 11.57
N MET A 125 0.39 7.47 10.76
CA MET A 125 0.58 8.92 10.56
C MET A 125 0.28 9.75 11.81
N VAL A 126 -0.60 9.27 12.70
CA VAL A 126 -0.97 9.94 13.94
C VAL A 126 -0.01 9.59 15.08
N ASP A 127 0.31 8.31 15.23
CA ASP A 127 1.04 7.77 16.38
C ASP A 127 2.55 7.59 16.10
N GLY A 128 2.98 7.63 14.83
CA GLY A 128 4.37 7.47 14.39
C GLY A 128 4.82 6.01 14.22
N GLU A 129 4.00 5.05 14.65
CA GLU A 129 4.21 3.62 14.49
C GLU A 129 2.87 2.90 14.28
N PRO A 130 2.85 1.75 13.58
CA PRO A 130 1.66 0.91 13.52
C PRO A 130 1.37 0.27 14.90
N PRO A 131 0.12 -0.16 15.17
CA PRO A 131 -0.28 -0.79 16.43
C PRO A 131 0.49 -2.06 16.83
#